data_AF-W9R9B7-F1
#
_entry.id   AF-W9R9B7-F1
#
_cell.length_a   1.000
_cell.length_b   1.000
_cell.length_c   1.000
_cell.angle_alpha   90.00
_cell.angle_beta   90.00
_cell.angle_gamma   90.00
#
_symmetry.space_group_name_H-M   'P 1'
#
loop_
_entity.id
_entity.type
_entity.pdbx_description
1 polymer ?
#
loop_
_entity_poly.entity_id
_entity_poly.type
_entity_poly.pdbx_seq_one_letter_code
_entity_poly.pdbx_strand_id
1 'polypeptide(L)'
;MKAGNSSSNGDEGRRKQQQHNPPKKTCLSRCLIALLSHGGVPDDYFKGLLWNALRESHGAFNDKRTAIRVAINRGSIDDDSTVARMILSGIPLEEPYLQHRLFVLVKEERKSLRGGRLHVDDCFYLMGTADPTGKLEHDEVCIVLANGQVSGKVLVYRNPGLHFGDIHVLKATYIEEMESFVGNAKYAIFFSKKGPRSIADEMAGGDFDGDMFWVSRNPELLKYFKPSDPWIKKSSTGKVKSKQPIDLSDRELEDELIKLFLTVRFKPSFAKSEASEGWLALMDRFLTLGDDCVAEKNAVKDNLFELVDIYYDALDAPKQGGKQQDLAKFFEAYAALELSFQVEVPRELKPNRFPHYMEKQNSFHSRSILGWIYDEVDAYQLEDHSNKEIFKLPHFEVEVPEACLTKWKAHYKDYRDDMCDALLAKDVGKTEAAEEVKRKYKRLLYGAEELEESTKKMEEIYNEALAIYHVCYDYAISQRKVSYCSFAWNIAGSALLKLHAFKKIGERAFFCLPSVLKEVL
;
A
#
# COMPACT_ATOMS: atom_id res chain seq x y z
N MET A 1 -57.54 -9.00 20.48
CA MET A 1 -57.96 -10.35 20.05
C MET A 1 -57.52 -10.54 18.60
N LYS A 2 -56.71 -11.59 18.36
CA LYS A 2 -56.45 -12.37 17.13
C LYS A 2 -56.37 -11.61 15.78
N ALA A 3 -55.22 -11.50 15.10
CA ALA A 3 -54.26 -12.49 14.56
C ALA A 3 -54.54 -12.93 13.11
N GLY A 4 -53.49 -12.79 12.26
CA GLY A 4 -53.20 -13.58 11.05
C GLY A 4 -53.77 -13.04 9.72
N ASN A 5 -53.09 -13.11 8.57
CA ASN A 5 -51.75 -13.56 8.23
C ASN A 5 -51.54 -13.25 6.72
N SER A 6 -50.41 -12.67 6.31
CA SER A 6 -49.83 -12.93 4.97
C SER A 6 -48.38 -12.40 4.88
N SER A 7 -47.43 -13.32 5.11
CA SER A 7 -46.17 -13.50 4.39
C SER A 7 -45.30 -12.27 4.05
N SER A 8 -44.26 -12.04 4.86
CA SER A 8 -43.02 -11.36 4.44
C SER A 8 -41.85 -12.33 4.59
N ASN A 9 -41.37 -12.86 3.46
CA ASN A 9 -40.16 -13.66 3.39
C ASN A 9 -38.93 -12.77 3.54
N GLY A 10 -38.09 -13.13 4.51
CA GLY A 10 -36.63 -13.13 4.45
C GLY A 10 -35.90 -11.89 3.93
N ASP A 11 -35.48 -11.03 4.85
CA ASP A 11 -34.24 -10.27 4.69
C ASP A 11 -33.36 -10.49 5.92
N GLU A 12 -32.88 -11.73 6.07
CA GLU A 12 -31.82 -12.07 7.02
C GLU A 12 -30.47 -11.62 6.43
N GLY A 13 -30.05 -10.44 6.88
CA GLY A 13 -28.69 -10.21 7.37
C GLY A 13 -27.54 -10.66 6.46
N ARG A 14 -27.18 -9.83 5.48
CA ARG A 14 -25.78 -9.69 5.05
C ARG A 14 -24.95 -9.06 6.19
N ARG A 15 -24.69 -9.83 7.25
CA ARG A 15 -23.55 -9.57 8.13
C ARG A 15 -22.31 -9.85 7.29
N LYS A 16 -21.71 -8.79 6.74
CA LYS A 16 -20.33 -8.83 6.26
C LYS A 16 -19.48 -9.30 7.44
N GLN A 17 -19.11 -10.58 7.46
CA GLN A 17 -18.01 -11.03 8.31
C GLN A 17 -16.80 -10.18 7.90
N GLN A 18 -16.37 -9.28 8.79
CA GLN A 18 -15.09 -8.60 8.65
C GLN A 18 -14.02 -9.70 8.62
N GLN A 19 -13.49 -10.02 7.45
CA GLN A 19 -12.34 -10.90 7.33
C GLN A 19 -11.16 -10.22 8.05
N HIS A 20 -10.80 -10.75 9.22
CA HIS A 20 -9.63 -10.33 9.99
C HIS A 20 -8.37 -10.86 9.30
N ASN A 21 -8.02 -10.24 8.18
CA ASN A 21 -6.78 -10.54 7.49
C ASN A 21 -5.59 -10.01 8.30
N PRO A 22 -4.47 -10.77 8.39
CA PRO A 22 -3.25 -10.26 9.00
C PRO A 22 -2.85 -8.94 8.34
N PRO A 23 -2.39 -7.94 9.10
CA PRO A 23 -1.96 -6.66 8.56
C PRO A 23 -0.85 -6.89 7.55
N LYS A 24 -0.92 -6.17 6.42
CA LYS A 24 0.16 -6.19 5.43
C LYS A 24 1.46 -5.77 6.11
N LYS A 25 2.59 -6.32 5.63
CA LYS A 25 3.92 -5.88 6.06
C LYS A 25 4.01 -4.36 6.03
N THR A 26 4.44 -3.78 7.14
CA THR A 26 4.49 -2.33 7.30
C THR A 26 5.76 -1.77 6.69
N CYS A 27 5.61 -0.66 5.98
CA CYS A 27 6.73 0.13 5.48
C CYS A 27 6.71 1.50 6.15
N LEU A 28 7.90 2.07 6.35
CA LEU A 28 8.03 3.50 6.62
C LEU A 28 7.59 4.30 5.39
N SER A 29 7.16 5.54 5.62
CA SER A 29 6.93 6.54 4.58
C SER A 29 8.04 7.59 4.63
N ARG A 30 8.17 8.42 3.58
CA ARG A 30 9.15 9.55 3.60
C ARG A 30 8.92 10.49 4.79
N CYS A 31 7.67 10.79 5.11
CA CYS A 31 7.32 11.62 6.27
C CYS A 31 7.74 10.93 7.57
N LEU A 32 7.44 9.64 7.73
CA LEU A 32 7.81 8.90 8.93
C LEU A 32 9.33 8.77 9.08
N ILE A 33 10.08 8.55 7.99
CA ILE A 33 11.56 8.55 8.02
C ILE A 33 12.08 9.92 8.47
N ALA A 34 11.55 11.01 7.91
CA ALA A 34 11.95 12.37 8.28
C ALA A 34 11.67 12.70 9.76
N LEU A 35 10.50 12.30 10.27
CA LEU A 35 10.13 12.47 11.68
C LEU A 35 10.98 11.61 12.61
N LEU A 36 11.25 10.34 12.26
CA LEU A 36 12.13 9.47 13.04
C LEU A 36 13.57 10.00 13.06
N SER A 37 14.08 10.48 11.92
CA SER A 37 15.40 11.14 11.83
C SER A 37 15.46 12.38 12.71
N HIS A 38 14.42 13.24 12.69
CA HIS A 38 14.32 14.37 13.61
C HIS A 38 14.28 13.96 15.08
N GLY A 39 13.54 12.90 15.40
CA GLY A 39 13.49 12.30 16.74
C GLY A 39 14.79 11.65 17.19
N GLY A 40 15.85 11.66 16.38
CA GLY A 40 17.19 11.20 16.75
C GLY A 40 17.54 9.77 16.32
N VAL A 41 16.71 9.12 15.51
CA VAL A 41 17.07 7.82 14.91
C VAL A 41 18.24 8.04 13.94
N PRO A 42 19.36 7.32 14.10
CA PRO A 42 20.56 7.56 13.30
C PRO A 42 20.36 7.12 11.85
N ASP A 43 21.00 7.83 10.92
CA ASP A 43 20.99 7.50 9.49
C ASP A 43 21.36 6.04 9.21
N ASP A 44 22.36 5.51 9.92
CA ASP A 44 22.85 4.13 9.73
C ASP A 44 21.77 3.07 9.99
N TYR A 45 20.78 3.36 10.83
CA TYR A 45 19.62 2.49 10.99
C TYR A 45 18.85 2.34 9.67
N PHE A 46 18.51 3.45 9.01
CA PHE A 46 17.81 3.44 7.72
C PHE A 46 18.66 2.86 6.60
N LYS A 47 19.98 3.15 6.60
CA LYS A 47 20.92 2.53 5.66
C LYS A 47 20.90 1.01 5.81
N GLY A 48 20.96 0.49 7.04
CA GLY A 48 20.90 -0.94 7.32
C GLY A 48 19.64 -1.60 6.76
N LEU A 49 18.47 -0.98 6.96
CA LEU A 49 17.20 -1.45 6.38
C LEU A 49 17.25 -1.49 4.86
N LEU A 50 17.77 -0.43 4.22
CA LEU A 50 17.88 -0.37 2.77
C LEU A 50 18.83 -1.44 2.23
N TRP A 51 20.03 -1.58 2.81
CA TRP A 51 21.02 -2.56 2.39
C TRP A 51 20.51 -3.99 2.48
N ASN A 52 19.76 -4.31 3.54
CA ASN A 52 19.10 -5.60 3.65
C ASN A 52 18.09 -5.80 2.53
N ALA A 53 17.21 -4.83 2.26
CA ALA A 53 16.22 -4.91 1.19
C ALA A 53 16.85 -5.05 -0.21
N LEU A 54 17.95 -4.33 -0.48
CA LEU A 54 18.69 -4.44 -1.75
C LEU A 54 19.39 -5.79 -1.90
N ARG A 55 20.00 -6.32 -0.82
CA ARG A 55 20.61 -7.66 -0.81
C ARG A 55 19.58 -8.75 -1.10
N GLU A 56 18.40 -8.65 -0.50
CA GLU A 56 17.30 -9.57 -0.81
C GLU A 56 16.85 -9.43 -2.28
N SER A 57 16.74 -8.22 -2.79
CA SER A 57 16.37 -7.98 -4.19
C SER A 57 17.33 -8.65 -5.18
N HIS A 58 18.63 -8.67 -4.87
CA HIS A 58 19.65 -9.31 -5.72
C HIS A 58 19.70 -10.82 -5.57
N GLY A 59 19.59 -11.31 -4.33
CA GLY A 59 19.52 -12.76 -4.07
C GLY A 59 18.35 -13.44 -4.77
N ALA A 60 17.30 -12.70 -5.13
CA ALA A 60 16.10 -13.23 -5.76
C ALA A 60 16.33 -13.96 -7.09
N PHE A 61 17.45 -13.71 -7.79
CA PHE A 61 17.74 -14.37 -9.06
C PHE A 61 18.55 -15.67 -8.92
N ASN A 62 19.24 -15.85 -7.80
CA ASN A 62 20.23 -16.93 -7.63
C ASN A 62 19.96 -17.80 -6.39
N ASP A 63 19.17 -17.32 -5.43
CA ASP A 63 18.80 -18.02 -4.20
C ASP A 63 17.29 -18.26 -4.15
N LYS A 64 16.89 -19.54 -4.10
CA LYS A 64 15.48 -19.94 -4.10
C LYS A 64 14.71 -19.37 -2.92
N ARG A 65 15.31 -19.32 -1.72
CA ARG A 65 14.63 -18.81 -0.53
C ARG A 65 14.28 -17.34 -0.71
N THR A 66 15.24 -16.56 -1.18
CA THR A 66 15.07 -15.14 -1.45
C THR A 66 14.10 -14.88 -2.61
N ALA A 67 14.16 -15.68 -3.68
CA ALA A 67 13.23 -15.62 -4.81
C ALA A 67 11.77 -15.82 -4.37
N ILE A 68 11.53 -16.86 -3.55
CA ILE A 68 10.20 -17.14 -2.98
C ILE A 68 9.76 -15.99 -2.07
N ARG A 69 10.64 -15.46 -1.21
CA ARG A 69 10.32 -14.33 -0.33
C ARG A 69 9.88 -13.09 -1.12
N VAL A 70 10.58 -12.74 -2.20
CA VAL A 70 10.18 -11.64 -3.10
C VAL A 70 8.83 -11.92 -3.74
N ALA A 71 8.61 -13.13 -4.28
CA ALA A 71 7.34 -13.51 -4.91
C ALA A 71 6.15 -13.36 -3.95
N ILE A 72 6.30 -13.83 -2.73
CA ILE A 72 5.25 -13.84 -1.72
C ILE A 72 4.97 -12.44 -1.15
N ASN A 73 6.02 -11.65 -0.91
CA ASN A 73 5.87 -10.27 -0.45
C ASN A 73 5.14 -9.41 -1.50
N ARG A 74 5.32 -9.73 -2.78
CA ARG A 74 4.69 -9.06 -3.92
C ARG A 74 3.58 -9.89 -4.57
N GLY A 75 2.95 -10.79 -3.82
CA GLY A 75 1.93 -11.72 -4.32
C GLY A 75 0.70 -11.07 -4.99
N SER A 76 0.44 -9.78 -4.75
CA SER A 76 -0.61 -9.04 -5.47
C SER A 76 -0.25 -8.71 -6.93
N ILE A 77 1.03 -8.76 -7.28
CA ILE A 77 1.57 -8.52 -8.62
C ILE A 77 1.89 -9.86 -9.30
N ASP A 78 2.23 -10.87 -8.50
CA ASP A 78 2.42 -12.23 -8.94
C ASP A 78 1.05 -12.90 -9.14
N ASP A 79 0.44 -12.69 -10.32
CA ASP A 79 -0.82 -13.30 -10.76
C ASP A 79 -1.00 -14.73 -10.21
N ASP A 80 -1.86 -14.87 -9.20
CA ASP A 80 -2.17 -16.16 -8.55
C ASP A 80 -0.95 -16.89 -7.94
N SER A 81 0.03 -16.14 -7.43
CA SER A 81 1.29 -16.66 -6.86
C SER A 81 2.09 -17.55 -7.82
N THR A 82 2.01 -17.28 -9.13
CA THR A 82 2.61 -18.12 -10.18
C THR A 82 4.12 -18.29 -10.01
N VAL A 83 4.89 -17.22 -9.74
CA VAL A 83 6.33 -17.29 -9.49
C VAL A 83 6.62 -18.17 -8.27
N ALA A 84 5.89 -17.98 -7.17
CA ALA A 84 6.07 -18.81 -5.99
C ALA A 84 5.78 -20.30 -6.29
N ARG A 85 4.69 -20.59 -7.01
CA ARG A 85 4.32 -21.97 -7.41
C ARG A 85 5.36 -22.61 -8.33
N MET A 86 5.93 -21.86 -9.27
CA MET A 86 7.01 -22.34 -10.14
C MET A 86 8.23 -22.76 -9.30
N ILE A 87 8.71 -21.90 -8.40
CA ILE A 87 9.89 -22.20 -7.58
C ILE A 87 9.62 -23.39 -6.65
N LEU A 88 8.46 -23.43 -5.99
CA LEU A 88 8.07 -24.52 -5.09
C LEU A 88 7.90 -25.87 -5.82
N SER A 89 7.51 -25.84 -7.10
CA SER A 89 7.42 -27.05 -7.95
C SER A 89 8.78 -27.48 -8.52
N GLY A 90 9.87 -26.83 -8.12
CA GLY A 90 11.22 -27.17 -8.53
C GLY A 90 11.60 -26.74 -9.95
N ILE A 91 10.88 -25.77 -10.53
CA ILE A 91 11.29 -25.10 -11.77
C ILE A 91 12.62 -24.36 -11.49
N PRO A 92 13.64 -24.51 -12.35
CA PRO A 92 14.93 -23.83 -12.16
C PRO A 92 14.76 -22.31 -12.25
N LEU A 93 15.53 -21.56 -11.44
CA LEU A 93 15.49 -20.09 -11.47
C LEU A 93 15.97 -19.54 -12.80
N GLU A 94 16.70 -20.34 -13.59
CA GLU A 94 17.18 -20.04 -14.93
C GLU A 94 16.07 -20.04 -15.99
N GLU A 95 14.89 -20.57 -15.67
CA GLU A 95 13.77 -20.60 -16.61
C GLU A 95 13.43 -19.17 -17.09
N PRO A 96 13.43 -18.90 -18.40
CA PRO A 96 13.34 -17.55 -18.94
C PRO A 96 12.15 -16.74 -18.42
N TYR A 97 10.95 -17.33 -18.37
CA TYR A 97 9.76 -16.63 -17.92
C TYR A 97 9.81 -16.33 -16.41
N LEU A 98 10.29 -17.28 -15.60
CA LEU A 98 10.51 -17.11 -14.17
C LEU A 98 11.49 -15.97 -13.89
N GLN A 99 12.64 -15.92 -14.58
CA GLN A 99 13.59 -14.80 -14.46
C GLN A 99 12.97 -13.48 -14.82
N HIS A 100 12.23 -13.43 -15.93
CA HIS A 100 11.53 -12.23 -16.36
C HIS A 100 10.53 -11.74 -15.31
N ARG A 101 9.75 -12.65 -14.71
CA ARG A 101 8.77 -12.31 -13.68
C ARG A 101 9.44 -11.87 -12.39
N LEU A 102 10.49 -12.56 -11.93
CA LEU A 102 11.31 -12.12 -10.80
C LEU A 102 11.87 -10.71 -11.04
N PHE A 103 12.36 -10.42 -12.25
CA PHE A 103 12.82 -9.09 -12.64
C PHE A 103 11.73 -8.02 -12.52
N VAL A 104 10.51 -8.31 -12.96
CA VAL A 104 9.36 -7.39 -12.80
C VAL A 104 9.05 -7.15 -11.32
N LEU A 105 9.05 -8.19 -10.49
CA LEU A 105 8.78 -8.08 -9.06
C LEU A 105 9.86 -7.29 -8.33
N VAL A 106 11.13 -7.56 -8.61
CA VAL A 106 12.28 -6.84 -8.03
C VAL A 106 12.31 -5.38 -8.50
N LYS A 107 11.95 -5.11 -9.77
CA LYS A 107 11.82 -3.74 -10.28
C LYS A 107 10.75 -2.97 -9.53
N GLU A 108 9.62 -3.59 -9.19
CA GLU A 108 8.57 -2.93 -8.42
C GLU A 108 8.97 -2.72 -6.95
N GLU A 109 9.70 -3.68 -6.34
CA GLU A 109 10.32 -3.49 -5.03
C GLU A 109 11.25 -2.26 -5.03
N ARG A 110 12.11 -2.13 -6.05
CA ARG A 110 12.98 -0.96 -6.18
C ARG A 110 12.22 0.35 -6.30
N LYS A 111 11.13 0.41 -7.06
CA LYS A 111 10.28 1.62 -7.11
C LYS A 111 9.72 1.97 -5.73
N SER A 112 9.30 0.96 -4.96
CA SER A 112 8.83 1.12 -3.59
C SER A 112 9.94 1.68 -2.69
N LEU A 113 11.14 1.11 -2.75
CA LEU A 113 12.31 1.57 -1.98
C LEU A 113 12.73 3.00 -2.37
N ARG A 114 12.76 3.33 -3.67
CA ARG A 114 13.00 4.69 -4.20
C ARG A 114 11.95 5.69 -3.69
N GLY A 115 10.72 5.22 -3.48
CA GLY A 115 9.63 5.93 -2.82
C GLY A 115 9.79 6.11 -1.31
N GLY A 116 10.88 5.66 -0.70
CA GLY A 116 11.13 5.71 0.75
C GLY A 116 10.35 4.66 1.55
N ARG A 117 9.87 3.59 0.91
CA ARG A 117 9.15 2.51 1.60
C ARG A 117 10.09 1.44 2.13
N LEU A 118 10.65 1.68 3.31
CA LEU A 118 11.53 0.74 3.99
C LEU A 118 10.74 -0.19 4.92
N HIS A 119 10.95 -1.50 4.79
CA HIS A 119 10.37 -2.48 5.70
C HIS A 119 11.08 -2.44 7.06
N VAL A 120 10.30 -2.57 8.14
CA VAL A 120 10.81 -2.64 9.50
C VAL A 120 10.16 -3.79 10.22
N ASP A 121 10.97 -4.61 10.88
CA ASP A 121 10.49 -5.73 11.69
C ASP A 121 9.79 -5.23 12.95
N ASP A 122 8.90 -6.07 13.50
CA ASP A 122 8.12 -5.77 14.71
C ASP A 122 7.29 -4.47 14.63
N CYS A 123 6.80 -4.18 13.42
CA CYS A 123 5.90 -3.08 13.13
C CYS A 123 4.57 -3.57 12.56
N PHE A 124 3.46 -2.92 12.92
CA PHE A 124 2.11 -3.30 12.54
C PHE A 124 1.25 -2.07 12.24
N TYR A 125 0.32 -2.16 11.29
CA TYR A 125 -0.80 -1.24 11.21
C TYR A 125 -1.99 -1.87 11.91
N LEU A 126 -2.44 -1.25 13.00
CA LEU A 126 -3.52 -1.75 13.85
C LEU A 126 -4.70 -0.79 13.82
N MET A 127 -5.92 -1.32 13.82
CA MET A 127 -7.12 -0.50 13.92
C MET A 127 -7.22 0.08 15.33
N GLY A 128 -7.36 1.39 15.43
CA GLY A 128 -7.46 2.08 16.71
C GLY A 128 -8.90 2.15 17.21
N THR A 129 -9.07 1.97 18.52
CA THR A 129 -10.36 2.18 19.17
C THR A 129 -10.18 2.58 20.64
N ALA A 130 -11.26 2.99 21.31
CA ALA A 130 -11.23 3.35 22.72
C ALA A 130 -11.28 2.10 23.61
N ASP A 131 -10.59 2.16 24.76
CA ASP A 131 -10.62 1.10 25.77
C ASP A 131 -12.03 0.92 26.36
N PRO A 132 -12.69 -0.23 26.14
CA PRO A 132 -14.00 -0.48 26.70
C PRO A 132 -13.94 -0.71 28.23
N THR A 133 -12.80 -1.16 28.77
CA THR A 133 -12.63 -1.51 30.18
C THR A 133 -12.46 -0.29 31.09
N GLY A 134 -11.90 0.79 30.56
CA GLY A 134 -11.57 2.00 31.32
C GLY A 134 -10.40 1.85 32.28
N LYS A 135 -9.60 0.78 32.14
CA LYS A 135 -8.49 0.47 33.05
C LYS A 135 -7.18 1.14 32.66
N LEU A 136 -6.96 1.40 31.38
CA LEU A 136 -5.71 2.02 30.92
C LEU A 136 -5.49 3.39 31.55
N GLU A 137 -4.28 3.68 32.02
CA GLU A 137 -3.86 5.06 32.31
C GLU A 137 -3.64 5.87 31.02
N HIS A 138 -3.50 7.20 31.12
CA HIS A 138 -3.47 8.09 29.95
C HIS A 138 -2.47 7.61 28.88
N ASP A 139 -1.20 7.39 29.24
CA ASP A 139 -0.13 6.97 28.31
C ASP A 139 -0.06 5.45 28.07
N GLU A 140 -1.10 4.71 28.48
CA GLU A 140 -1.19 3.27 28.29
C GLU A 140 -2.12 2.90 27.15
N VAL A 141 -1.73 1.84 26.43
CA VAL A 141 -2.51 1.21 25.36
C VAL A 141 -2.61 -0.28 25.62
N CYS A 142 -3.70 -0.91 25.18
CA CYS A 142 -3.76 -2.37 25.08
C CYS A 142 -3.65 -2.75 23.60
N ILE A 143 -2.74 -3.67 23.27
CA ILE A 143 -2.51 -4.08 21.88
C ILE A 143 -2.75 -5.58 21.78
N VAL A 144 -3.62 -5.98 20.85
CA VAL A 144 -3.96 -7.38 20.58
C VAL A 144 -3.43 -7.78 19.20
N LEU A 145 -2.48 -8.71 19.15
CA LEU A 145 -1.91 -9.28 17.92
C LEU A 145 -2.42 -10.70 17.67
N ALA A 146 -1.84 -11.38 16.68
CA ALA A 146 -2.19 -12.75 16.30
C ALA A 146 -2.18 -13.75 17.47
N ASN A 147 -1.17 -13.61 18.33
CA ASN A 147 -0.83 -14.53 19.42
C ASN A 147 -1.24 -13.98 20.79
N GLY A 148 -2.13 -12.99 20.82
CA GLY A 148 -2.63 -12.38 22.05
C GLY A 148 -2.10 -10.98 22.31
N GLN A 149 -2.29 -10.52 23.55
CA GLN A 149 -1.89 -9.20 23.99
C GLN A 149 -0.36 -9.07 24.13
N VAL A 150 0.14 -7.86 23.89
CA VAL A 150 1.57 -7.54 24.04
C VAL A 150 1.78 -6.50 25.13
N SER A 151 2.98 -6.48 25.71
CA SER A 151 3.35 -5.53 26.76
C SER A 151 4.72 -4.91 26.52
N GLY A 152 4.96 -3.74 27.11
CA GLY A 152 6.22 -3.00 26.98
C GLY A 152 6.06 -1.66 26.26
N LYS A 153 7.17 -0.96 26.03
CA LYS A 153 7.14 0.33 25.33
C LYS A 153 6.88 0.14 23.84
N VAL A 154 6.12 1.04 23.24
CA VAL A 154 5.80 1.05 21.81
C VAL A 154 5.88 2.47 21.26
N LEU A 155 6.26 2.59 19.98
CA LEU A 155 6.00 3.79 19.20
C LEU A 155 4.65 3.66 18.52
N VAL A 156 3.87 4.74 18.51
CA VAL A 156 2.57 4.81 17.83
C VAL A 156 2.53 6.07 16.97
N TYR A 157 2.06 5.93 15.73
CA TYR A 157 1.97 7.00 14.75
C TYR A 157 0.76 6.80 13.84
N ARG A 158 0.07 7.89 13.48
CA ARG A 158 -0.98 7.85 12.45
C ARG A 158 -0.43 8.38 11.13
N ASN A 159 -0.51 7.58 10.07
CA ASN A 159 -0.03 8.00 8.75
C ASN A 159 -1.16 8.62 7.91
N PRO A 160 -0.96 9.79 7.27
CA PRO A 160 0.20 10.67 7.33
C PRO A 160 0.08 11.77 8.42
N GLY A 161 0.96 11.73 9.42
CA GLY A 161 1.27 12.86 10.31
C GLY A 161 2.56 13.57 9.88
N LEU A 162 2.62 14.89 10.10
CA LEU A 162 3.70 15.79 9.72
C LEU A 162 4.30 16.58 10.90
N HIS A 163 3.62 16.63 12.05
CA HIS A 163 4.12 17.30 13.25
C HIS A 163 5.18 16.45 13.95
N PHE A 164 6.17 17.11 14.56
CA PHE A 164 7.25 16.44 15.30
C PHE A 164 6.74 15.60 16.47
N GLY A 165 5.59 15.98 17.02
CA GLY A 165 4.90 15.27 18.10
C GLY A 165 3.92 14.18 17.67
N ASP A 166 3.75 13.87 16.37
CA ASP A 166 2.78 12.85 15.95
C ASP A 166 3.23 11.41 16.22
N ILE A 167 4.48 11.20 16.63
CA ILE A 167 4.98 9.90 17.04
C ILE A 167 5.03 9.87 18.57
N HIS A 168 4.19 9.04 19.16
CA HIS A 168 4.09 8.90 20.61
C HIS A 168 4.87 7.67 21.08
N VAL A 169 5.49 7.79 22.26
CA VAL A 169 6.03 6.65 23.02
C VAL A 169 5.01 6.27 24.07
N LEU A 170 4.34 5.13 23.91
CA LEU A 170 3.28 4.66 24.81
C LEU A 170 3.69 3.35 25.50
N LYS A 171 2.94 2.96 26.53
CA LYS A 171 3.12 1.68 27.23
C LYS A 171 2.00 0.72 26.86
N ALA A 172 2.35 -0.38 26.19
CA ALA A 172 1.48 -1.52 26.02
C ALA A 172 1.30 -2.25 27.37
N THR A 173 0.06 -2.33 27.85
CA THR A 173 -0.32 -2.92 29.13
C THR A 173 -1.33 -4.03 28.90
N TYR A 174 -1.08 -5.20 29.53
CA TYR A 174 -1.99 -6.33 29.51
C TYR A 174 -3.23 -6.05 30.37
N ILE A 175 -4.41 -6.34 29.84
CA ILE A 175 -5.69 -6.25 30.54
C ILE A 175 -6.45 -7.56 30.36
N GLU A 176 -6.60 -8.32 31.44
CA GLU A 176 -7.30 -9.61 31.44
C GLU A 176 -8.75 -9.47 30.93
N GLU A 177 -9.48 -8.45 31.40
CA GLU A 177 -10.87 -8.24 31.02
C GLU A 177 -11.05 -7.88 29.55
N MET A 178 -10.00 -7.44 28.85
CA MET A 178 -10.08 -7.07 27.44
C MET A 178 -10.53 -8.26 26.58
N GLU A 179 -10.14 -9.49 26.95
CA GLU A 179 -10.53 -10.70 26.22
C GLU A 179 -12.06 -10.88 26.17
N SER A 180 -12.77 -10.47 27.22
CA SER A 180 -14.24 -10.55 27.28
C SER A 180 -14.94 -9.59 26.31
N PHE A 181 -14.30 -8.46 25.97
CA PHE A 181 -14.84 -7.45 25.04
C PHE A 181 -14.45 -7.74 23.60
N VAL A 182 -13.19 -8.14 23.38
CA VAL A 182 -12.60 -8.30 22.06
C VAL A 182 -12.91 -9.69 21.47
N GLY A 183 -13.15 -10.68 22.33
CA GLY A 183 -13.41 -12.07 21.92
C GLY A 183 -12.28 -12.60 21.04
N ASN A 184 -12.61 -13.05 19.84
CA ASN A 184 -11.64 -13.58 18.88
C ASN A 184 -11.02 -12.52 17.95
N ALA A 185 -11.33 -11.23 18.14
CA ALA A 185 -10.77 -10.18 17.29
C ALA A 185 -9.27 -10.01 17.53
N LYS A 186 -8.54 -9.73 16.45
CA LYS A 186 -7.07 -9.62 16.42
C LYS A 186 -6.67 -8.36 15.65
N TYR A 187 -5.46 -7.89 15.90
CA TYR A 187 -4.83 -6.76 15.21
C TYR A 187 -5.49 -5.40 15.50
N ALA A 188 -5.66 -5.10 16.78
CA ALA A 188 -6.25 -3.85 17.26
C ALA A 188 -5.38 -3.20 18.34
N ILE A 189 -5.48 -1.87 18.45
CA ILE A 189 -4.91 -1.06 19.53
C ILE A 189 -6.03 -0.29 20.21
N PHE A 190 -6.06 -0.38 21.54
CA PHE A 190 -7.06 0.23 22.41
C PHE A 190 -6.40 1.36 23.20
N PHE A 191 -6.94 2.57 23.06
CA PHE A 191 -6.42 3.78 23.70
C PHE A 191 -7.22 4.12 24.96
N SER A 192 -6.54 4.69 25.95
CA SER A 192 -7.19 5.15 27.17
C SER A 192 -8.26 6.21 26.90
N LYS A 193 -9.30 6.21 27.73
CA LYS A 193 -10.32 7.27 27.79
C LYS A 193 -9.96 8.35 28.83
N LYS A 194 -8.82 8.20 29.52
CA LYS A 194 -8.32 9.14 30.52
C LYS A 194 -7.42 10.18 29.85
N GLY A 195 -7.40 11.37 30.45
CA GLY A 195 -6.57 12.49 30.00
C GLY A 195 -7.39 13.66 29.46
N PRO A 196 -6.74 14.82 29.26
CA PRO A 196 -7.40 16.03 28.81
C PRO A 196 -7.77 16.00 27.31
N ARG A 197 -7.09 15.14 26.54
CA ARG A 197 -7.22 14.99 25.10
C ARG A 197 -7.02 13.52 24.73
N SER A 198 -7.71 13.07 23.68
CA SER A 198 -7.50 11.72 23.14
C SER A 198 -6.13 11.63 22.48
N ILE A 199 -5.36 10.58 22.78
CA ILE A 199 -4.07 10.30 22.14
C ILE A 199 -4.20 10.12 20.62
N ALA A 200 -5.34 9.60 20.14
CA ALA A 200 -5.59 9.52 18.71
C ALA A 200 -5.63 10.91 18.06
N ASP A 201 -6.24 11.89 18.72
CA ASP A 201 -6.35 13.27 18.24
C ASP A 201 -5.00 14.00 18.29
N GLU A 202 -4.14 13.64 19.24
CA GLU A 202 -2.75 14.14 19.31
C GLU A 202 -1.91 13.70 18.09
N MET A 203 -2.25 12.56 17.48
CA MET A 203 -1.58 12.03 16.28
C MET A 203 -2.29 12.48 15.00
N ALA A 204 -1.89 13.65 14.51
CA ALA A 204 -2.42 14.26 13.28
C ALA A 204 -3.94 14.51 13.28
N GLY A 205 -4.61 14.62 14.43
CA GLY A 205 -6.07 14.79 14.51
C GLY A 205 -6.85 13.50 14.22
N GLY A 206 -6.37 12.36 14.72
CA GLY A 206 -7.02 11.07 14.56
C GLY A 206 -8.21 10.82 15.46
N ASP A 207 -9.02 9.85 15.07
CA ASP A 207 -10.18 9.39 15.82
C ASP A 207 -10.28 7.86 15.78
N PHE A 208 -11.48 7.32 16.03
CA PHE A 208 -11.75 5.89 16.11
C PHE A 208 -12.83 5.44 15.10
N ASP A 209 -13.01 6.15 13.99
CA ASP A 209 -14.00 5.82 12.94
C ASP A 209 -13.51 4.77 11.92
N GLY A 210 -12.27 4.30 12.07
CA GLY A 210 -11.59 3.40 11.15
C GLY A 210 -10.08 3.66 11.00
N ASP A 211 -9.55 4.65 11.73
CA ASP A 211 -8.13 5.00 11.72
C ASP A 211 -7.21 3.82 12.04
N MET A 212 -6.12 3.75 11.26
CA MET A 212 -5.08 2.75 11.39
C MET A 212 -3.79 3.40 11.93
N PHE A 213 -3.24 2.80 12.98
CA PHE A 213 -2.05 3.29 13.65
C PHE A 213 -0.86 2.38 13.34
N TRP A 214 0.23 2.98 12.87
CA TRP A 214 1.53 2.33 12.82
C TRP A 214 2.04 2.16 14.26
N VAL A 215 2.31 0.93 14.64
CA VAL A 215 2.80 0.55 15.96
C VAL A 215 4.13 -0.17 15.80
N SER A 216 5.17 0.30 16.48
CA SER A 216 6.49 -0.35 16.47
C SER A 216 6.93 -0.76 17.87
N ARG A 217 7.38 -2.02 17.96
CA ARG A 217 8.11 -2.56 19.12
C ARG A 217 9.62 -2.65 18.86
N ASN A 218 10.09 -2.09 17.75
CA ASN A 218 11.47 -2.24 17.34
C ASN A 218 12.41 -1.62 18.40
N PRO A 219 13.35 -2.40 18.96
CA PRO A 219 14.17 -1.94 20.08
C PRO A 219 15.13 -0.80 19.71
N GLU A 220 15.65 -0.76 18.48
CA GLU A 220 16.53 0.32 18.04
C GLU A 220 15.74 1.62 17.86
N LEU A 221 14.53 1.57 17.30
CA LEU A 221 13.66 2.75 17.22
C LEU A 221 13.30 3.28 18.61
N LEU A 222 12.91 2.40 19.54
CA LEU A 222 12.58 2.76 20.93
C LEU A 222 13.79 3.31 21.71
N LYS A 223 15.00 2.89 21.35
CA LYS A 223 16.25 3.33 21.97
C LYS A 223 16.66 4.73 21.55
N TYR A 224 16.55 5.06 20.26
CA TYR A 224 17.05 6.32 19.73
C TYR A 224 15.98 7.42 19.66
N PHE A 225 14.72 7.07 19.43
CA PHE A 225 13.67 8.05 19.21
C PHE A 225 13.35 8.84 20.50
N LYS A 226 13.27 10.16 20.35
CA LYS A 226 12.90 11.12 21.39
C LYS A 226 11.59 11.81 20.99
N PRO A 227 10.53 11.70 21.79
CA PRO A 227 9.25 12.33 21.48
C PRO A 227 9.34 13.86 21.59
N SER A 228 8.46 14.54 20.85
CA SER A 228 8.21 15.99 20.97
C SER A 228 6.80 16.22 21.46
N ASP A 229 6.50 17.46 21.89
CA ASP A 229 5.15 17.82 22.30
C ASP A 229 4.15 17.67 21.13
N PRO A 230 2.93 17.16 21.41
CA PRO A 230 1.93 16.93 20.38
C PRO A 230 1.47 18.24 19.75
N TRP A 231 0.97 18.15 18.52
CA TRP A 231 0.43 19.31 17.83
C TRP A 231 -0.80 19.83 18.56
N ILE A 232 -0.85 21.12 18.88
CA ILE A 232 -2.03 21.76 19.47
C ILE A 232 -2.65 22.67 18.41
N LYS A 233 -3.92 22.42 18.08
CA LYS A 233 -4.68 23.30 17.19
C LYS A 233 -4.68 24.71 17.76
N LYS A 234 -4.05 25.66 17.06
CA LYS A 234 -4.16 27.08 17.39
C LYS A 234 -5.65 27.45 17.33
N SER A 235 -6.20 27.92 18.45
CA SER A 235 -7.58 28.38 18.53
C SER A 235 -7.78 29.46 17.47
N SER A 236 -8.51 29.15 16.40
CA SER A 236 -8.80 30.11 15.35
C SER A 236 -9.62 31.26 15.94
N THR A 237 -9.19 32.48 15.64
CA THR A 237 -9.92 33.73 15.84
C THR A 237 -11.32 33.68 15.21
N GLY A 238 -12.20 34.60 15.61
CA GLY A 238 -13.67 34.53 15.52
C GLY A 238 -14.31 33.71 14.39
N LYS A 239 -15.17 32.77 14.76
CA LYS A 239 -16.19 32.20 13.86
C LYS A 239 -17.02 33.36 13.30
N VAL A 240 -16.90 33.62 12.00
CA VAL A 240 -17.86 34.48 11.31
C VAL A 240 -19.23 33.78 11.41
N LYS A 241 -20.27 34.53 11.75
CA LYS A 241 -21.64 33.99 11.85
C LYS A 241 -22.13 33.58 10.46
N SER A 242 -21.99 32.31 10.10
CA SER A 242 -22.72 31.71 8.99
C SER A 242 -24.13 31.35 9.45
N LYS A 243 -25.12 31.38 8.54
CA LYS A 243 -26.44 30.78 8.79
C LYS A 243 -26.25 29.29 9.08
N GLN A 244 -26.86 28.79 10.13
CA GLN A 244 -26.85 27.35 10.42
C GLN A 244 -27.82 26.63 9.50
N PRO A 245 -27.67 25.31 9.28
CA PRO A 245 -28.63 24.54 8.48
C PRO A 245 -30.08 24.68 8.97
N ILE A 246 -30.28 24.87 10.28
CA ILE A 246 -31.59 25.08 10.91
C ILE A 246 -32.22 26.45 10.56
N ASP A 247 -31.42 27.40 10.07
CA ASP A 247 -31.87 28.74 9.70
C ASP A 247 -32.30 28.83 8.22
N LEU A 248 -32.22 27.72 7.47
CA LEU A 248 -32.53 27.64 6.04
C LEU A 248 -33.85 26.87 5.83
N SER A 249 -34.65 27.30 4.86
CA SER A 249 -35.76 26.48 4.37
C SER A 249 -35.25 25.26 3.58
N ASP A 250 -36.08 24.23 3.41
CA ASP A 250 -35.70 23.00 2.70
C ASP A 250 -35.14 23.26 1.30
N ARG A 251 -35.73 24.21 0.55
CA ARG A 251 -35.27 24.59 -0.80
C ARG A 251 -33.94 25.33 -0.77
N GLU A 252 -33.77 26.27 0.17
CA GLU A 252 -32.51 26.97 0.32
C GLU A 252 -31.39 26.02 0.74
N LEU A 253 -31.69 25.05 1.62
CA LEU A 253 -30.74 24.02 2.02
C LEU A 253 -30.35 23.13 0.84
N GLU A 254 -31.31 22.69 0.03
CA GLU A 254 -31.05 21.91 -1.18
C GLU A 254 -30.15 22.68 -2.17
N ASP A 255 -30.48 23.94 -2.45
CA ASP A 255 -29.69 24.81 -3.32
C ASP A 255 -28.25 25.01 -2.79
N GLU A 256 -28.08 25.25 -1.48
CA GLU A 256 -26.77 25.40 -0.86
C GLU A 256 -25.95 24.10 -0.90
N LEU A 257 -26.58 22.93 -0.69
CA LEU A 257 -25.92 21.63 -0.81
C LEU A 257 -25.47 21.35 -2.25
N ILE A 258 -26.30 21.68 -3.25
CA ILE A 258 -25.92 21.55 -4.68
C ILE A 258 -24.76 22.47 -5.01
N LYS A 259 -24.81 23.74 -4.60
CA LYS A 259 -23.69 24.69 -4.80
C LYS A 259 -22.42 24.23 -4.13
N LEU A 260 -22.49 23.71 -2.91
CA LEU A 260 -21.35 23.16 -2.19
C LEU A 260 -20.75 21.97 -2.94
N PHE A 261 -21.59 21.02 -3.38
CA PHE A 261 -21.16 19.87 -4.18
C PHE A 261 -20.45 20.32 -5.47
N LEU A 262 -21.06 21.23 -6.23
CA LEU A 262 -20.47 21.76 -7.47
C LEU A 262 -19.14 22.47 -7.20
N THR A 263 -19.07 23.28 -6.14
CA THR A 263 -17.84 23.99 -5.76
C THR A 263 -16.73 23.02 -5.41
N VAL A 264 -16.99 22.05 -4.53
CA VAL A 264 -15.98 21.03 -4.14
C VAL A 264 -15.55 20.19 -5.35
N ARG A 265 -16.48 19.85 -6.25
CA ARG A 265 -16.21 19.00 -7.40
C ARG A 265 -15.43 19.71 -8.52
N PHE A 266 -15.68 20.99 -8.74
CA PHE A 266 -15.16 21.76 -9.89
C PHE A 266 -14.13 22.82 -9.51
N LYS A 267 -13.98 23.15 -8.23
CA LYS A 267 -12.92 24.02 -7.69
C LYS A 267 -12.18 23.29 -6.56
N PRO A 268 -11.40 22.23 -6.88
CA PRO A 268 -10.67 21.50 -5.85
C PRO A 268 -9.62 22.39 -5.17
N SER A 269 -9.50 22.29 -3.84
CA SER A 269 -8.37 22.87 -3.12
C SER A 269 -7.16 21.94 -3.22
N PHE A 270 -5.99 22.52 -3.47
CA PHE A 270 -4.71 21.82 -3.49
C PHE A 270 -3.88 22.06 -2.22
N ALA A 271 -4.41 22.78 -1.22
CA ALA A 271 -3.63 23.16 -0.05
C ALA A 271 -3.11 21.96 0.74
N LYS A 272 -3.88 20.88 0.87
CA LYS A 272 -3.41 19.63 1.49
C LYS A 272 -2.15 19.09 0.79
N SER A 273 -2.19 18.98 -0.55
CA SER A 273 -1.05 18.47 -1.31
C SER A 273 0.12 19.45 -1.30
N GLU A 274 -0.14 20.74 -1.50
CA GLU A 274 0.90 21.77 -1.52
C GLU A 274 1.59 21.89 -0.16
N ALA A 275 0.83 21.88 0.94
CA ALA A 275 1.38 21.96 2.29
C ALA A 275 2.23 20.73 2.62
N SER A 276 1.76 19.53 2.27
CA SER A 276 2.52 18.29 2.49
C SER A 276 3.79 18.23 1.65
N GLU A 277 3.76 18.62 0.38
CA GLU A 277 4.95 18.68 -0.48
C GLU A 277 5.93 19.76 0.00
N GLY A 278 5.41 20.93 0.36
CA GLY A 278 6.18 22.03 0.95
C GLY A 278 6.89 21.61 2.24
N TRP A 279 6.14 20.94 3.13
CA TRP A 279 6.66 20.43 4.38
C TRP A 279 7.80 19.45 4.15
N LEU A 280 7.64 18.48 3.23
CA LEU A 280 8.68 17.49 2.98
C LEU A 280 9.96 18.12 2.40
N ALA A 281 9.83 19.15 1.56
CA ALA A 281 10.97 19.88 1.01
C ALA A 281 11.69 20.72 2.07
N LEU A 282 10.95 21.42 2.94
CA LEU A 282 11.54 22.19 4.04
C LEU A 282 12.12 21.30 5.12
N MET A 283 11.52 20.14 5.37
CA MET A 283 12.00 19.17 6.36
C MET A 283 13.36 18.59 5.94
N ASP A 284 13.55 18.34 4.65
CA ASP A 284 14.86 17.98 4.10
C ASP A 284 15.93 19.05 4.37
N ARG A 285 15.59 20.32 4.12
CA ARG A 285 16.47 21.44 4.45
C ARG A 285 16.76 21.50 5.94
N PHE A 286 15.73 21.36 6.78
CA PHE A 286 15.86 21.37 8.23
C PHE A 286 16.81 20.28 8.76
N LEU A 287 16.71 19.06 8.21
CA LEU A 287 17.56 17.93 8.58
C LEU A 287 19.02 18.08 8.09
N THR A 288 19.26 18.89 7.05
CA THR A 288 20.59 19.09 6.47
C THR A 288 21.32 20.34 6.97
N LEU A 289 20.62 21.22 7.70
CA LEU A 289 21.22 22.41 8.31
C LEU A 289 22.09 22.04 9.51
N GLY A 290 23.37 22.44 9.43
CA GLY A 290 24.34 22.31 10.50
C GLY A 290 24.02 23.19 11.71
N ASP A 291 24.70 22.94 12.82
CA ASP A 291 24.51 23.65 14.08
C ASP A 291 25.00 25.10 14.03
N ASP A 292 25.79 25.46 13.03
CA ASP A 292 26.24 26.82 12.74
C ASP A 292 25.14 27.71 12.11
N CYS A 293 24.06 27.11 11.61
CA CYS A 293 22.95 27.82 10.95
C CYS A 293 21.70 27.98 11.84
N VAL A 294 21.87 28.23 13.14
CA VAL A 294 20.75 28.27 14.13
C VAL A 294 19.59 29.18 13.71
N ALA A 295 19.89 30.39 13.22
CA ALA A 295 18.84 31.35 12.83
C ALA A 295 18.00 30.84 11.64
N GLU A 296 18.66 30.28 10.62
CA GLU A 296 17.96 29.68 9.48
C GLU A 296 17.16 28.44 9.92
N LYS A 297 17.75 27.60 10.77
CA LYS A 297 17.12 26.39 11.28
C LYS A 297 15.84 26.70 12.06
N ASN A 298 15.85 27.75 12.88
CA ASN A 298 14.66 28.23 13.58
C ASN A 298 13.59 28.77 12.60
N ALA A 299 13.98 29.59 11.62
CA ALA A 299 13.05 30.11 10.63
C ALA A 299 12.39 28.99 9.80
N VAL A 300 13.17 27.98 9.38
CA VAL A 300 12.63 26.80 8.67
C VAL A 300 11.68 26.01 9.58
N LYS A 301 12.00 25.87 10.87
CA LYS A 301 11.14 25.20 11.85
C LYS A 301 9.79 25.92 12.00
N ASP A 302 9.79 27.24 12.06
CA ASP A 302 8.56 28.03 12.15
C ASP A 302 7.68 27.83 10.90
N ASN A 303 8.30 27.88 9.71
CA ASN A 303 7.61 27.59 8.44
C ASN A 303 7.04 26.15 8.40
N LEU A 304 7.76 25.17 8.95
CA LEU A 304 7.28 23.79 9.05
C LEU A 304 6.02 23.70 9.92
N PHE A 305 5.99 24.38 11.07
CA PHE A 305 4.81 24.40 11.93
C PHE A 305 3.62 25.09 11.26
N GLU A 306 3.83 26.16 10.51
CA GLU A 306 2.75 26.82 9.77
C GLU A 306 2.20 25.91 8.66
N LEU A 307 3.07 25.19 7.93
CA LEU A 307 2.64 24.19 6.95
C LEU A 307 1.88 23.03 7.58
N VAL A 308 2.25 22.59 8.79
CA VAL A 308 1.51 21.57 9.55
C VAL A 308 0.11 22.07 9.91
N ASP A 309 -0.01 23.30 10.43
CA ASP A 309 -1.30 23.91 10.76
C ASP A 309 -2.21 23.95 9.52
N ILE A 310 -1.69 24.42 8.39
CA ILE A 310 -2.41 24.48 7.11
C ILE A 310 -2.81 23.08 6.64
N TYR A 311 -1.90 22.10 6.74
CA TYR A 311 -2.15 20.73 6.32
C TYR A 311 -3.30 20.09 7.10
N TYR A 312 -3.31 20.22 8.44
CA TYR A 312 -4.36 19.67 9.29
C TYR A 312 -5.69 20.42 9.15
N ASP A 313 -5.67 21.75 9.03
CA ASP A 313 -6.88 22.49 8.71
C ASP A 313 -7.45 22.10 7.34
N ALA A 314 -6.60 21.85 6.33
CA ALA A 314 -7.02 21.41 5.00
C ALA A 314 -7.57 19.97 4.98
N LEU A 315 -7.12 19.08 5.88
CA LEU A 315 -7.71 17.75 6.06
C LEU A 315 -9.16 17.83 6.53
N ASP A 316 -9.43 18.73 7.46
CA ASP A 316 -10.74 18.92 8.09
C ASP A 316 -11.67 19.87 7.34
N ALA A 317 -11.14 20.69 6.43
CA ALA A 317 -11.90 21.71 5.71
C ALA A 317 -13.19 21.19 5.05
N PRO A 318 -13.23 19.99 4.42
CA PRO A 318 -14.47 19.46 3.85
C PRO A 318 -15.55 19.14 4.90
N LYS A 319 -15.15 18.85 6.15
CA LYS A 319 -16.05 18.52 7.28
C LYS A 319 -16.48 19.77 8.05
N GLN A 320 -15.56 20.73 8.22
CA GLN A 320 -15.76 21.92 9.05
C GLN A 320 -16.22 23.16 8.26
N GLY A 321 -16.36 23.05 6.94
CA GLY A 321 -16.85 24.15 6.09
C GLY A 321 -15.90 25.33 6.00
N GLY A 322 -14.58 25.10 5.97
CA GLY A 322 -13.52 26.10 5.78
C GLY A 322 -13.46 27.24 6.81
N LYS A 323 -12.26 27.59 7.29
CA LYS A 323 -12.11 28.81 8.11
C LYS A 323 -12.38 30.03 7.24
N GLN A 324 -13.43 30.77 7.59
CA GLN A 324 -13.75 32.06 6.99
C GLN A 324 -12.81 33.12 7.59
N GLN A 325 -11.58 33.20 7.11
CA GLN A 325 -10.63 34.23 7.54
C GLN A 325 -9.88 34.85 6.35
N ASP A 326 -9.67 36.15 6.48
CA ASP A 326 -8.98 37.07 5.57
C ASP A 326 -9.67 37.50 4.27
N LEU A 327 -10.88 38.07 4.36
CA LEU A 327 -11.30 39.13 3.42
C LEU A 327 -12.13 40.28 4.03
N ALA A 328 -12.36 40.29 5.35
CA ALA A 328 -13.22 41.29 6.00
C ALA A 328 -12.65 42.72 6.07
N LYS A 329 -11.43 42.97 5.57
CA LYS A 329 -10.88 44.34 5.45
C LYS A 329 -11.02 44.97 4.06
N PHE A 330 -11.61 44.28 3.08
CA PHE A 330 -11.69 44.77 1.69
C PHE A 330 -13.08 44.89 1.07
N PHE A 331 -14.15 44.46 1.76
CA PHE A 331 -15.49 44.41 1.15
C PHE A 331 -16.52 45.33 1.80
N GLU A 332 -16.34 46.64 1.57
CA GLU A 332 -17.46 47.58 1.47
C GLU A 332 -17.72 48.04 0.02
N ALA A 333 -16.99 47.50 -0.98
CA ALA A 333 -17.01 48.05 -2.34
C ALA A 333 -17.49 47.15 -3.49
N TYR A 334 -17.69 45.84 -3.33
CA TYR A 334 -18.15 44.99 -4.44
C TYR A 334 -19.11 43.89 -3.97
N ALA A 335 -20.40 44.11 -4.20
CA ALA A 335 -21.39 43.06 -4.23
C ALA A 335 -21.07 42.08 -5.37
N ALA A 336 -21.20 40.78 -5.08
CA ALA A 336 -20.89 39.62 -5.94
C ALA A 336 -19.38 39.27 -6.07
N LEU A 337 -18.73 38.91 -4.95
CA LEU A 337 -17.52 38.09 -5.00
C LEU A 337 -17.72 36.77 -4.26
N GLU A 338 -17.37 35.70 -4.97
CA GLU A 338 -17.36 34.31 -4.56
C GLU A 338 -16.73 34.14 -3.16
N LEU A 339 -17.51 33.65 -2.19
CA LEU A 339 -16.96 33.07 -0.97
C LEU A 339 -16.24 31.76 -1.37
N SER A 340 -14.95 31.85 -1.72
CA SER A 340 -14.11 30.67 -1.92
C SER A 340 -13.64 30.15 -0.56
N PHE A 341 -14.23 29.03 -0.14
CA PHE A 341 -13.96 28.25 1.08
C PHE A 341 -12.59 27.55 1.09
N GLN A 342 -11.52 28.21 0.68
CA GLN A 342 -10.27 27.52 0.37
C GLN A 342 -9.16 27.93 1.33
N VAL A 343 -8.74 26.96 2.16
CA VAL A 343 -7.41 27.00 2.77
C VAL A 343 -6.42 27.08 1.61
N GLU A 344 -5.49 28.02 1.67
CA GLU A 344 -4.42 28.22 0.69
C GLU A 344 -3.06 28.21 1.41
N VAL A 345 -2.01 27.75 0.71
CA VAL A 345 -0.65 27.84 1.22
C VAL A 345 -0.05 29.19 0.78
N PRO A 346 0.35 30.07 1.71
CA PRO A 346 1.04 31.33 1.39
C PRO A 346 2.26 31.11 0.49
N ARG A 347 2.54 32.08 -0.39
CA ARG A 347 3.62 31.95 -1.39
C ARG A 347 4.99 31.85 -0.72
N GLU A 348 5.14 32.46 0.45
CA GLU A 348 6.36 32.52 1.25
C GLU A 348 6.72 31.14 1.83
N LEU A 349 5.71 30.29 2.07
CA LEU A 349 5.89 28.92 2.55
C LEU A 349 6.14 27.92 1.40
N LYS A 350 5.89 28.32 0.15
CA LYS A 350 6.10 27.45 -1.01
C LYS A 350 7.59 27.34 -1.32
N PRO A 351 8.17 26.13 -1.32
CA PRO A 351 9.59 25.97 -1.64
C PRO A 351 9.84 26.28 -3.12
N ASN A 352 10.87 27.08 -3.38
CA ASN A 352 11.29 27.42 -4.75
C ASN A 352 12.05 26.28 -5.44
N ARG A 353 12.69 25.40 -4.67
CA ARG A 353 13.44 24.23 -5.14
C ARG A 353 13.11 23.02 -4.27
N PHE A 354 13.09 21.85 -4.88
CA PHE A 354 12.75 20.59 -4.20
C PHE A 354 13.95 19.66 -4.10
N PRO A 355 14.04 18.82 -3.06
CA PRO A 355 14.98 17.71 -3.06
C PRO A 355 14.80 16.80 -4.29
N HIS A 356 15.88 16.36 -4.92
CA HIS A 356 15.87 15.53 -6.12
C HIS A 356 15.05 14.24 -5.98
N TYR A 357 14.98 13.62 -4.80
CA TYR A 357 14.17 12.42 -4.55
C TYR A 357 12.65 12.66 -4.70
N MET A 358 12.21 13.92 -4.74
CA MET A 358 10.82 14.30 -5.01
C MET A 358 10.51 14.39 -6.52
N GLU A 359 11.52 14.24 -7.39
CA GLU A 359 11.37 14.16 -8.86
C GLU A 359 10.63 15.37 -9.47
N LYS A 360 10.83 16.56 -8.90
CA LYS A 360 10.31 17.83 -9.43
C LYS A 360 11.32 18.48 -10.37
N GLN A 361 10.83 19.26 -11.34
CA GLN A 361 11.67 19.90 -12.37
C GLN A 361 12.77 20.80 -11.78
N ASN A 362 12.41 21.70 -10.85
CA ASN A 362 13.38 22.57 -10.18
C ASN A 362 13.89 21.92 -8.90
N SER A 363 14.98 21.16 -8.99
CA SER A 363 15.50 20.37 -7.88
C SER A 363 16.92 20.70 -7.44
N PHE A 364 17.29 20.22 -6.25
CA PHE A 364 18.66 20.22 -5.73
C PHE A 364 19.02 18.82 -5.21
N HIS A 365 20.31 18.50 -5.23
CA HIS A 365 20.81 17.25 -4.68
C HIS A 365 20.81 17.34 -3.15
N SER A 366 20.02 16.49 -2.50
CA SER A 366 19.81 16.51 -1.05
C SER A 366 20.87 15.64 -0.39
N ARG A 367 21.33 16.09 0.78
CA ARG A 367 22.28 15.35 1.62
C ARG A 367 21.60 14.65 2.80
N SER A 368 20.28 14.71 2.89
CA SER A 368 19.54 14.01 3.95
C SER A 368 19.55 12.50 3.70
N ILE A 369 19.11 11.75 4.71
CA ILE A 369 18.92 10.30 4.56
C ILE A 369 17.93 9.94 3.45
N LEU A 370 16.92 10.80 3.16
CA LEU A 370 15.98 10.57 2.06
C LEU A 370 16.64 10.72 0.69
N GLY A 371 17.53 11.71 0.54
CA GLY A 371 18.36 11.87 -0.65
C GLY A 371 19.27 10.67 -0.85
N TRP A 372 20.00 10.27 0.21
CA TRP A 372 20.89 9.12 0.16
C TRP A 372 20.15 7.81 -0.19
N ILE A 373 18.98 7.53 0.42
CA ILE A 373 18.18 6.34 0.09
C ILE A 373 17.83 6.33 -1.41
N TYR A 374 17.40 7.47 -1.94
CA TYR A 374 17.01 7.59 -3.33
C TYR A 374 18.19 7.32 -4.27
N ASP A 375 19.33 7.97 -4.02
CA ASP A 375 20.54 7.81 -4.84
C ASP A 375 21.06 6.37 -4.80
N GLU A 376 21.09 5.75 -3.61
CA GLU A 376 21.56 4.38 -3.45
C GLU A 376 20.67 3.38 -4.18
N VAL A 377 19.33 3.56 -4.12
CA VAL A 377 18.41 2.73 -4.88
C VAL A 377 18.58 2.93 -6.39
N ASP A 378 18.83 4.15 -6.86
CA ASP A 378 18.99 4.46 -8.28
C ASP A 378 20.31 3.92 -8.85
N ALA A 379 21.40 4.11 -8.09
CA ALA A 379 22.73 3.60 -8.41
C ALA A 379 22.78 2.06 -8.46
N TYR A 380 21.90 1.38 -7.71
CA TYR A 380 21.82 -0.07 -7.67
C TYR A 380 21.36 -0.65 -9.03
N GLN A 381 22.28 -0.97 -9.94
CA GLN A 381 21.91 -1.52 -11.25
C GLN A 381 21.33 -2.94 -11.10
N LEU A 382 20.15 -3.16 -11.67
CA LEU A 382 19.68 -4.53 -11.94
C LEU A 382 20.26 -4.93 -13.28
N GLU A 383 20.91 -6.08 -13.33
CA GLU A 383 21.24 -6.69 -14.61
C GLU A 383 19.95 -6.96 -15.37
N ASP A 384 19.75 -6.28 -16.48
CA ASP A 384 18.60 -6.51 -17.34
C ASP A 384 18.77 -7.85 -18.05
N HIS A 385 18.10 -8.86 -17.54
CA HIS A 385 18.08 -10.21 -18.10
C HIS A 385 17.16 -10.35 -19.32
N SER A 386 16.57 -9.26 -19.82
CA SER A 386 15.71 -9.26 -21.02
C SER A 386 16.38 -9.79 -22.29
N ASN A 387 17.72 -9.77 -22.35
CA ASN A 387 18.52 -10.26 -23.48
C ASN A 387 19.07 -11.68 -23.32
N LYS A 388 18.68 -12.41 -22.27
CA LYS A 388 19.06 -13.83 -22.12
C LYS A 388 18.36 -14.70 -23.17
N GLU A 389 19.03 -15.78 -23.55
CA GLU A 389 18.49 -16.79 -24.46
C GLU A 389 17.16 -17.35 -23.95
N ILE A 390 16.13 -17.34 -24.78
CA ILE A 390 14.85 -17.96 -24.46
C ILE A 390 14.97 -19.44 -24.84
N PHE A 391 14.91 -20.32 -23.85
CA PHE A 391 14.97 -21.77 -24.04
C PHE A 391 13.76 -22.47 -23.41
N LYS A 392 13.49 -23.68 -23.87
CA LYS A 392 12.46 -24.55 -23.32
C LYS A 392 13.05 -25.45 -22.24
N LEU A 393 12.24 -25.86 -21.27
CA LEU A 393 12.66 -26.84 -20.27
C LEU A 393 12.84 -28.21 -20.94
N PRO A 394 13.99 -28.91 -20.75
CA PRO A 394 14.25 -30.18 -21.43
C PRO A 394 13.16 -31.25 -21.21
N HIS A 395 12.49 -31.25 -20.06
CA HIS A 395 11.44 -32.22 -19.72
C HIS A 395 10.10 -31.96 -20.42
N PHE A 396 9.93 -30.75 -20.95
CA PHE A 396 8.76 -30.37 -21.73
C PHE A 396 9.01 -30.56 -23.22
N GLU A 397 10.26 -30.69 -23.67
CA GLU A 397 10.61 -31.05 -25.05
C GLU A 397 10.33 -32.53 -25.35
N VAL A 398 9.05 -32.86 -25.37
CA VAL A 398 8.53 -34.17 -25.75
C VAL A 398 7.64 -34.04 -26.98
N GLU A 399 7.38 -35.15 -27.66
CA GLU A 399 6.46 -35.17 -28.79
C GLU A 399 5.03 -34.83 -28.32
N VAL A 400 4.41 -33.85 -28.98
CA VAL A 400 3.05 -33.38 -28.68
C VAL A 400 2.16 -33.63 -29.91
N PRO A 401 0.93 -34.12 -29.74
CA PRO A 401 0.03 -34.34 -30.87
C PRO A 401 -0.17 -33.08 -31.73
N GLU A 402 0.03 -33.22 -33.04
CA GLU A 402 -0.05 -32.10 -34.00
C GLU A 402 -1.42 -31.39 -33.98
N ALA A 403 -2.50 -32.15 -33.72
CA ALA A 403 -3.83 -31.59 -33.55
C ALA A 403 -3.91 -30.60 -32.38
N CYS A 404 -3.23 -30.88 -31.26
CA CYS A 404 -3.15 -29.97 -30.12
C CYS A 404 -2.33 -28.72 -30.46
N LEU A 405 -1.20 -28.88 -31.15
CA LEU A 405 -0.35 -27.75 -31.59
C LEU A 405 -1.12 -26.81 -32.53
N THR A 406 -1.79 -27.35 -33.54
CA THR A 406 -2.59 -26.56 -34.48
C THR A 406 -3.72 -25.82 -33.78
N LYS A 407 -4.45 -26.51 -32.89
CA LYS A 407 -5.53 -25.91 -32.08
C LYS A 407 -5.03 -24.74 -31.24
N TRP A 408 -3.96 -24.94 -30.46
CA TRP A 408 -3.45 -23.92 -29.54
C TRP A 408 -2.68 -22.81 -30.24
N LYS A 409 -2.13 -23.03 -31.43
CA LYS A 409 -1.59 -21.97 -32.28
C LYS A 409 -2.66 -20.98 -32.72
N ALA A 410 -3.84 -21.46 -33.08
CA ALA A 410 -5.00 -20.60 -33.39
C ALA A 410 -5.46 -19.84 -32.15
N HIS A 411 -5.74 -20.56 -31.05
CA HIS A 411 -6.20 -19.92 -29.81
C HIS A 411 -5.18 -18.95 -29.21
N TYR A 412 -3.88 -19.19 -29.34
CA TYR A 412 -2.87 -18.25 -28.85
C TYR A 412 -2.81 -16.97 -29.68
N LYS A 413 -3.14 -17.03 -30.98
CA LYS A 413 -3.33 -15.83 -31.79
C LYS A 413 -4.55 -15.05 -31.29
N ASP A 414 -5.70 -15.72 -31.16
CA ASP A 414 -6.93 -15.11 -30.68
C ASP A 414 -6.75 -14.50 -29.27
N TYR A 415 -6.02 -15.19 -28.39
CA TYR A 415 -5.71 -14.69 -27.05
C TYR A 415 -4.92 -13.38 -27.08
N ARG A 416 -3.94 -13.27 -27.98
CA ARG A 416 -3.13 -12.05 -28.08
C ARG A 416 -3.98 -10.88 -28.56
N ASP A 417 -4.91 -11.12 -29.47
CA ASP A 417 -5.84 -10.10 -29.96
C ASP A 417 -6.83 -9.71 -28.84
N ASP A 418 -7.50 -10.69 -28.21
CA ASP A 418 -8.41 -10.49 -27.07
C ASP A 418 -7.74 -9.72 -25.92
N MET A 419 -6.50 -10.10 -25.57
CA MET A 419 -5.74 -9.47 -24.49
C MET A 419 -5.27 -8.06 -24.86
N CYS A 420 -4.94 -7.81 -26.14
CA CYS A 420 -4.63 -6.47 -26.62
C CYS A 420 -5.84 -5.55 -26.46
N ASP A 421 -7.02 -6.01 -26.87
CA ASP A 421 -8.27 -5.26 -26.76
C ASP A 421 -8.63 -4.97 -25.30
N ALA A 422 -8.48 -5.96 -24.41
CA ALA A 422 -8.72 -5.80 -22.98
C ALA A 422 -7.81 -4.74 -22.35
N LEU A 423 -6.52 -4.69 -22.73
CA LEU A 423 -5.55 -3.72 -22.20
C LEU A 423 -5.73 -2.31 -22.78
N LEU A 424 -6.29 -2.19 -23.98
CA LEU A 424 -6.58 -0.92 -24.66
C LEU A 424 -7.91 -0.28 -24.23
N ALA A 425 -8.77 -1.00 -23.50
CA ALA A 425 -10.02 -0.46 -22.96
C ALA A 425 -9.78 0.83 -22.14
N LYS A 426 -10.55 1.90 -22.39
CA LYS A 426 -10.28 3.24 -21.83
C LYS A 426 -10.66 3.43 -20.35
N ASP A 427 -11.28 2.44 -19.71
CA ASP A 427 -11.86 2.57 -18.37
C ASP A 427 -11.13 1.82 -17.24
N VAL A 428 -11.55 2.09 -16.01
CA VAL A 428 -11.06 1.54 -14.71
C VAL A 428 -11.12 -0.01 -14.62
N GLY A 429 -11.72 -0.69 -15.61
CA GLY A 429 -11.93 -2.15 -15.66
C GLY A 429 -10.87 -2.99 -16.38
N LYS A 430 -9.71 -2.44 -16.77
CA LYS A 430 -8.67 -3.19 -17.51
C LYS A 430 -8.28 -4.52 -16.86
N THR A 431 -8.10 -4.53 -15.54
CA THR A 431 -7.71 -5.73 -14.80
C THR A 431 -8.81 -6.79 -14.90
N GLU A 432 -10.07 -6.40 -14.72
CA GLU A 432 -11.21 -7.32 -14.80
C GLU A 432 -11.39 -7.89 -16.21
N ALA A 433 -11.24 -7.05 -17.24
CA ALA A 433 -11.27 -7.49 -18.63
C ALA A 433 -10.15 -8.48 -18.94
N ALA A 434 -8.92 -8.22 -18.48
CA ALA A 434 -7.79 -9.14 -18.65
C ALA A 434 -8.03 -10.49 -17.94
N GLU A 435 -8.61 -10.47 -16.73
CA GLU A 435 -8.97 -11.69 -16.00
C GLU A 435 -10.09 -12.49 -16.70
N GLU A 436 -11.07 -11.83 -17.32
CA GLU A 436 -12.08 -12.51 -18.13
C GLU A 436 -11.47 -13.21 -19.34
N VAL A 437 -10.51 -12.57 -20.02
CA VAL A 437 -9.77 -13.21 -21.11
C VAL A 437 -9.04 -14.46 -20.59
N LYS A 438 -8.31 -14.36 -19.46
CA LYS A 438 -7.65 -15.54 -18.87
C LYS A 438 -8.64 -16.67 -18.58
N ARG A 439 -9.79 -16.35 -17.97
CA ARG A 439 -10.85 -17.31 -17.63
C ARG A 439 -11.42 -18.00 -18.87
N LYS A 440 -11.65 -17.27 -19.96
CA LYS A 440 -12.08 -17.82 -21.26
C LYS A 440 -11.13 -18.94 -21.72
N TYR A 441 -9.82 -18.70 -21.73
CA TYR A 441 -8.85 -19.68 -22.20
C TYR A 441 -8.58 -20.82 -21.20
N LYS A 442 -8.68 -20.56 -19.89
CA LYS A 442 -8.69 -21.64 -18.88
C LYS A 442 -9.87 -22.60 -19.09
N ARG A 443 -11.08 -22.08 -19.34
CA ARG A 443 -12.26 -22.91 -19.68
C ARG A 443 -12.07 -23.73 -20.95
N LEU A 444 -11.38 -23.20 -21.97
CA LEU A 444 -11.06 -23.97 -23.18
C LEU A 444 -10.10 -25.15 -22.89
N LEU A 445 -9.09 -24.92 -22.05
CA LEU A 445 -8.11 -25.93 -21.65
C LEU A 445 -8.72 -26.97 -20.70
N TYR A 446 -9.25 -26.54 -19.56
CA TYR A 446 -9.69 -27.42 -18.49
C TYR A 446 -11.16 -27.85 -18.61
N GLY A 447 -11.98 -27.18 -19.42
CA GLY A 447 -13.44 -27.34 -19.35
C GLY A 447 -14.06 -26.73 -18.09
N ALA A 448 -13.25 -26.05 -17.27
CA ALA A 448 -13.60 -25.40 -16.01
C ALA A 448 -12.68 -24.18 -15.79
N GLU A 449 -12.91 -23.41 -14.74
CA GLU A 449 -12.06 -22.24 -14.44
C GLU A 449 -10.70 -22.65 -13.88
N GLU A 450 -10.64 -23.75 -13.13
CA GLU A 450 -9.40 -24.29 -12.58
C GLU A 450 -9.19 -25.78 -12.92
N LEU A 451 -7.95 -26.24 -12.80
CA LEU A 451 -7.57 -27.62 -13.12
C LEU A 451 -8.29 -28.64 -12.22
N GLU A 452 -8.45 -28.30 -10.94
CA GLU A 452 -9.04 -29.15 -9.91
C GLU A 452 -10.53 -29.46 -10.16
N GLU A 453 -11.20 -28.60 -10.92
CA GLU A 453 -12.62 -28.72 -11.29
C GLU A 453 -12.81 -29.42 -12.64
N SER A 454 -11.73 -29.75 -13.33
CA SER A 454 -11.78 -30.34 -14.66
C SER A 454 -12.35 -31.76 -14.63
N THR A 455 -13.30 -32.02 -15.52
CA THR A 455 -13.82 -33.37 -15.81
C THR A 455 -13.09 -34.06 -16.97
N LYS A 456 -12.14 -33.38 -17.61
CA LYS A 456 -11.35 -33.93 -18.71
C LYS A 456 -10.31 -34.94 -18.19
N LYS A 457 -9.87 -35.84 -19.07
CA LYS A 457 -8.79 -36.77 -18.73
C LYS A 457 -7.47 -36.00 -18.57
N MET A 458 -6.73 -36.29 -17.51
CA MET A 458 -5.46 -35.62 -17.23
C MET A 458 -4.44 -35.72 -18.37
N GLU A 459 -4.39 -36.86 -19.07
CA GLU A 459 -3.52 -37.06 -20.24
C GLU A 459 -3.84 -36.07 -21.37
N GLU A 460 -5.13 -35.83 -21.65
CA GLU A 460 -5.58 -34.86 -22.65
C GLU A 460 -5.18 -33.44 -22.23
N ILE A 461 -5.40 -33.09 -20.96
CA ILE A 461 -5.00 -31.79 -20.40
C ILE A 461 -3.49 -31.59 -20.50
N TYR A 462 -2.67 -32.61 -20.20
CA TYR A 462 -1.22 -32.51 -20.29
C TYR A 462 -0.72 -32.35 -21.72
N ASN A 463 -1.32 -33.05 -22.69
CA ASN A 463 -1.00 -32.86 -24.10
C ASN A 463 -1.36 -31.45 -24.58
N GLU A 464 -2.53 -30.94 -24.20
CA GLU A 464 -2.93 -29.56 -24.50
C GLU A 464 -2.03 -28.52 -23.80
N ALA A 465 -1.67 -28.73 -22.54
CA ALA A 465 -0.78 -27.85 -21.78
C ALA A 465 0.64 -27.80 -22.37
N LEU A 466 1.19 -28.94 -22.78
CA LEU A 466 2.46 -29.00 -23.50
C LEU A 466 2.35 -28.28 -24.85
N ALA A 467 1.26 -28.48 -25.60
CA ALA A 467 1.04 -27.75 -26.85
C ALA A 467 1.06 -26.23 -26.65
N ILE A 468 0.37 -25.73 -25.62
CA ILE A 468 0.41 -24.31 -25.24
C ILE A 468 1.84 -23.88 -24.95
N TYR A 469 2.57 -24.63 -24.12
CA TYR A 469 3.96 -24.32 -23.77
C TYR A 469 4.85 -24.20 -25.01
N HIS A 470 4.80 -25.18 -25.92
CA HIS A 470 5.56 -25.16 -27.16
C HIS A 470 5.21 -23.96 -28.04
N VAL A 471 3.92 -23.75 -28.32
CA VAL A 471 3.42 -22.65 -29.15
C VAL A 471 3.88 -21.29 -28.61
N CYS A 472 3.79 -21.07 -27.30
CA CYS A 472 4.19 -19.81 -26.68
C CYS A 472 5.70 -19.60 -26.71
N TYR A 473 6.49 -20.62 -26.37
CA TYR A 473 7.95 -20.49 -26.33
C TYR A 473 8.53 -20.35 -27.72
N ASP A 474 8.04 -21.09 -28.72
CA ASP A 474 8.47 -20.93 -30.11
C ASP A 474 8.16 -19.52 -30.63
N TYR A 475 6.97 -19.02 -30.30
CA TYR A 475 6.61 -17.64 -30.63
C TYR A 475 7.52 -16.63 -29.91
N ALA A 476 7.76 -16.81 -28.61
CA ALA A 476 8.63 -15.94 -27.81
C ALA A 476 10.07 -15.92 -28.33
N ILE A 477 10.63 -17.07 -28.72
CA ILE A 477 11.94 -17.22 -29.36
C ILE A 477 11.96 -16.47 -30.69
N SER A 478 10.94 -16.65 -31.55
CA SER A 478 10.86 -15.99 -32.85
C SER A 478 10.81 -14.46 -32.74
N GLN A 479 10.14 -13.94 -31.70
CA GLN A 479 10.00 -12.51 -31.44
C GLN A 479 11.09 -11.95 -30.53
N ARG A 480 11.99 -12.80 -30.01
CA ARG A 480 13.01 -12.47 -29.00
C ARG A 480 12.41 -11.71 -27.81
N LYS A 481 11.24 -12.13 -27.33
CA LYS A 481 10.52 -11.45 -26.26
C LYS A 481 9.87 -12.43 -25.29
N VAL A 482 10.50 -12.60 -24.13
CA VAL A 482 10.12 -13.54 -23.06
C VAL A 482 8.73 -13.30 -22.48
N SER A 483 8.20 -12.08 -22.55
CA SER A 483 6.85 -11.77 -22.04
C SER A 483 5.75 -12.58 -22.75
N TYR A 484 6.01 -13.09 -23.95
CA TYR A 484 5.09 -13.96 -24.69
C TYR A 484 4.97 -15.37 -24.09
N CYS A 485 5.88 -15.78 -23.20
CA CYS A 485 5.72 -17.03 -22.44
C CYS A 485 4.61 -16.95 -21.38
N SER A 486 4.09 -15.75 -21.08
CA SER A 486 3.07 -15.54 -20.04
C SER A 486 1.81 -16.36 -20.22
N PHE A 487 1.34 -16.56 -21.46
CA PHE A 487 0.12 -17.35 -21.70
C PHE A 487 0.27 -18.80 -21.24
N ALA A 488 1.44 -19.42 -21.45
CA ALA A 488 1.67 -20.79 -21.00
C ALA A 488 1.53 -20.93 -19.49
N TRP A 489 2.11 -20.01 -18.72
CA TRP A 489 2.07 -20.08 -17.26
C TRP A 489 0.75 -19.56 -16.66
N ASN A 490 0.12 -18.56 -17.28
CA ASN A 490 -1.15 -18.02 -16.80
C ASN A 490 -2.33 -18.97 -17.05
N ILE A 491 -2.32 -19.70 -18.16
CA ILE A 491 -3.43 -20.59 -18.54
C ILE A 491 -3.12 -22.04 -18.17
N ALA A 492 -1.97 -22.56 -18.61
CA ALA A 492 -1.59 -23.95 -18.43
C ALA A 492 -0.70 -24.20 -17.21
N GLY A 493 -0.39 -23.17 -16.41
CA GLY A 493 0.57 -23.24 -15.29
C GLY A 493 0.29 -24.39 -14.32
N SER A 494 -0.95 -24.52 -13.82
CA SER A 494 -1.31 -25.59 -12.89
C SER A 494 -1.05 -26.99 -13.46
N ALA A 495 -1.40 -27.21 -14.73
CA ALA A 495 -1.14 -28.49 -15.41
C ALA A 495 0.36 -28.72 -15.66
N LEU A 496 1.09 -27.70 -16.11
CA LEU A 496 2.52 -27.76 -16.37
C LEU A 496 3.32 -28.06 -15.09
N LEU A 497 2.97 -27.41 -13.98
CA LEU A 497 3.63 -27.62 -12.68
C LEU A 497 3.35 -29.03 -12.16
N LYS A 498 2.11 -29.51 -12.26
CA LYS A 498 1.74 -30.87 -11.86
C LYS A 498 2.45 -31.93 -12.72
N LEU A 499 2.55 -31.69 -14.03
CA LEU A 499 3.29 -32.55 -14.96
C LEU A 499 4.78 -32.57 -14.64
N HIS A 500 5.38 -31.41 -14.34
CA HIS A 500 6.79 -31.29 -13.96
C HIS A 500 7.10 -32.07 -12.68
N ALA A 501 6.27 -31.90 -11.63
CA ALA A 501 6.41 -32.63 -10.37
C ALA A 501 6.35 -34.15 -10.58
N PHE A 502 5.38 -34.62 -11.38
CA PHE A 502 5.24 -36.04 -11.70
C PHE A 502 6.45 -36.62 -12.45
N LYS A 503 6.96 -35.91 -13.47
CA LYS A 503 8.05 -36.40 -14.32
C LYS A 503 9.43 -36.36 -13.68
N LYS A 504 9.74 -35.33 -12.89
CA LYS A 504 11.13 -35.08 -12.42
C LYS A 504 11.46 -35.77 -11.11
N ILE A 505 10.48 -35.94 -10.22
CA ILE A 505 10.79 -36.26 -8.82
C ILE A 505 10.13 -37.59 -8.39
N GLY A 506 9.06 -38.04 -9.05
CA GLY A 506 8.24 -39.14 -8.53
C GLY A 506 7.60 -38.81 -7.16
N GLU A 507 7.78 -37.58 -6.68
CA GLU A 507 7.22 -37.06 -5.45
C GLU A 507 5.82 -36.50 -5.72
N ARG A 508 4.96 -36.66 -4.73
CA ARG A 508 3.63 -36.03 -4.74
C ARG A 508 3.79 -34.58 -4.29
N ALA A 509 3.29 -33.65 -5.10
CA ALA A 509 3.15 -32.27 -4.66
C ALA A 509 2.26 -32.20 -3.40
N PHE A 510 2.63 -31.35 -2.45
CA PHE A 510 1.81 -31.04 -1.28
C PHE A 510 1.27 -29.61 -1.38
N PHE A 511 0.11 -29.38 -0.76
CA PHE A 511 -0.55 -28.07 -0.78
C PHE A 511 0.06 -27.15 0.27
N CYS A 512 0.40 -25.92 -0.11
CA CYS A 512 0.88 -24.88 0.79
C CYS A 512 0.14 -23.57 0.51
N LEU A 513 -0.48 -22.99 1.54
CA LEU A 513 -1.14 -21.68 1.42
C LEU A 513 -0.08 -20.57 1.44
N PRO A 514 -0.20 -19.54 0.57
CA PRO A 514 0.73 -18.40 0.60
C PRO A 514 0.79 -17.69 1.95
N SER A 515 -0.29 -17.68 2.72
CA SER A 515 -0.33 -17.13 4.08
C SER A 515 0.54 -17.93 5.05
N VAL A 516 0.47 -19.26 5.01
CA VAL A 516 1.30 -20.15 5.85
C VAL A 516 2.76 -20.01 5.45
N LEU A 517 3.05 -19.92 4.15
CA LEU A 517 4.42 -19.77 3.68
C LEU A 517 5.05 -18.43 4.10
N LYS A 518 4.25 -17.36 4.27
CA LYS A 518 4.71 -16.09 4.86
C LYS A 518 5.14 -16.20 6.32
N GLU A 519 4.56 -17.13 7.07
CA GLU A 519 4.89 -17.31 8.49
C GLU A 519 6.18 -18.10 8.67
N VAL A 520 6.55 -18.94 7.69
CA VAL A 520 7.70 -19.85 7.77
C VAL A 520 8.99 -19.22 7.20
N LEU A 521 8.88 -18.27 6.27
CA LEU A 521 10.02 -17.67 5.55
C LEU A 521 10.64 -16.47 6.26
#